data_AF-A0A914RHV9-F1
#
_entry.id   AF-A0A914RHV9-F1
#
_cell.length_a   1.000
_cell.length_b   1.000
_cell.length_c   1.000
_cell.angle_alpha   90.00
_cell.angle_beta   90.00
_cell.angle_gamma   90.00
#
_symmetry.space_group_name_H-M   'P 1'
#
loop_
_entity.id
_entity.type
_entity.pdbx_description
1 polymer ?
#
loop_
_entity_poly.entity_id
_entity_poly.type
_entity_poly.pdbx_seq_one_letter_code
_entity_poly.pdbx_strand_id
1 'polypeptide(L)' 'MGSRRDCRVYVGNLPSNVKQRDLEDLFDKYGRICFIDVKYSRGAPFAFLEFEDSR' A
#
# COMPACT_ATOMS: atom_id res chain seq x y z
N MET A 1 17.67 19.31 -5.41
CA MET A 1 17.48 17.89 -5.06
C MET A 1 16.02 17.71 -4.66
N GLY A 2 15.17 17.26 -5.59
CA GLY A 2 13.77 17.02 -5.25
C GLY A 2 13.73 15.84 -4.28
N SER A 3 13.37 16.12 -3.03
CA SER A 3 13.06 15.11 -2.03
C SER A 3 12.04 14.17 -2.68
N ARG A 4 12.46 12.96 -3.06
CA ARG A 4 11.53 11.88 -3.39
C ARG A 4 10.74 11.67 -2.12
N ARG A 5 9.56 12.28 -2.04
CA ARG A 5 8.67 12.10 -0.91
C ARG A 5 8.37 10.60 -0.91
N ASP A 6 8.73 9.97 0.19
CA ASP A 6 8.56 8.54 0.40
C ASP A 6 7.05 8.30 0.52
N CYS A 7 6.36 8.18 -0.61
CA CYS A 7 4.92 7.96 -0.67
C CYS A 7 4.60 6.48 -0.43
N ARG A 8 5.32 5.88 0.52
CA ARG A 8 5.24 4.45 0.84
C ARG A 8 4.48 4.28 2.15
N VAL A 9 3.34 3.61 2.07
CA VAL A 9 2.46 3.34 3.19
C VAL A 9 2.60 1.89 3.62
N TYR A 10 2.89 1.69 4.90
CA TYR A 10 2.91 0.37 5.51
C TYR A 10 1.60 0.14 6.27
N VAL A 11 0.95 -0.99 6.00
CA VAL A 11 -0.28 -1.39 6.66
C VAL A 11 -0.08 -2.77 7.26
N GLY A 12 0.05 -2.83 8.59
CA GLY A 12 0.14 -4.07 9.35
C GLY A 12 -1.20 -4.48 9.96
N ASN A 13 -1.23 -5.68 10.54
CA ASN A 13 -2.41 -6.22 11.22
C ASN A 13 -3.66 -6.30 10.34
N LEU A 14 -3.45 -6.55 9.05
CA LEU A 14 -4.54 -6.70 8.12
C LEU A 14 -5.24 -8.04 8.34
N PRO A 15 -6.57 -8.11 8.17
CA PRO A 15 -7.27 -9.38 8.18
C PRO A 15 -6.74 -10.28 7.05
N SER A 16 -6.72 -11.60 7.26
CA SER A 16 -6.27 -12.58 6.26
C SER A 16 -7.05 -12.57 4.94
N ASN A 17 -8.15 -11.82 4.89
CA ASN A 17 -8.99 -11.64 3.72
C ASN A 17 -8.64 -10.38 2.90
N VAL A 18 -7.68 -9.55 3.34
CA VAL A 18 -7.24 -8.39 2.55
C VAL A 18 -6.54 -8.88 1.28
N LYS A 19 -6.80 -8.23 0.14
CA LYS A 19 -6.06 -8.46 -1.10
C LYS A 19 -5.51 -7.14 -1.63
N GLN A 20 -4.60 -7.24 -2.61
CA GLN A 20 -4.08 -6.08 -3.32
C GLN A 20 -5.21 -5.22 -3.89
N ARG A 21 -6.27 -5.83 -4.44
CA ARG A 21 -7.44 -5.11 -4.97
C ARG A 21 -8.21 -4.32 -3.93
N ASP A 22 -8.42 -4.87 -2.74
CA ASP A 22 -9.12 -4.15 -1.66
C ASP A 22 -8.30 -2.94 -1.22
N LEU A 23 -6.99 -3.10 -1.12
CA LEU A 23 -6.06 -2.01 -0.83
C LEU A 23 -6.05 -0.98 -1.97
N GLU A 24 -6.03 -1.44 -3.22
CA GLU A 24 -6.08 -0.58 -4.40
C GLU A 24 -7.32 0.31 -4.37
N ASP A 25 -8.50 -0.28 -4.29
CA ASP A 25 -9.79 0.42 -4.29
C ASP A 25 -9.93 1.37 -3.09
N LEU A 26 -9.50 0.92 -1.90
CA LEU A 26 -9.59 1.72 -0.67
C LEU A 26 -8.66 2.94 -0.68
N PHE A 27 -7.49 2.81 -1.31
CA PHE A 27 -6.48 3.86 -1.33
C PHE A 27 -6.50 4.70 -2.62
N ASP A 28 -7.11 4.21 -3.70
CA ASP A 28 -7.27 4.90 -4.99
C ASP A 28 -7.97 6.25 -4.81
N LYS A 29 -8.95 6.33 -3.89
CA LYS A 29 -9.63 7.58 -3.53
C LYS A 29 -8.70 8.68 -2.98
N TYR A 30 -7.53 8.32 -2.44
CA TYR A 30 -6.55 9.25 -1.89
C TYR A 30 -5.45 9.61 -2.89
N GLY A 31 -5.28 8.79 -3.92
CA GLY A 31 -4.26 8.96 -4.94
C GLY A 31 -4.01 7.65 -5.68
N ARG A 32 -3.45 7.77 -6.89
CA ARG A 32 -3.17 6.61 -7.72
C ARG A 32 -2.04 5.79 -7.10
N ILE A 33 -2.28 4.50 -6.92
CA ILE A 33 -1.28 3.59 -6.34
C ILE A 33 -0.45 3.03 -7.48
N CYS A 34 0.88 3.16 -7.35
CA CYS A 34 1.82 2.66 -8.34
C CYS A 34 2.24 1.21 -8.04
N PHE A 35 2.26 0.83 -6.75
CA PHE A 35 2.71 -0.49 -6.34
C PHE A 35 2.03 -0.98 -5.06
N ILE A 36 1.65 -2.26 -5.01
CA ILE A 36 1.08 -2.90 -3.82
C ILE A 36 1.76 -4.26 -3.61
N ASP A 37 2.40 -4.44 -2.46
CA ASP A 37 3.02 -5.70 -2.04
C ASP A 37 2.34 -6.20 -0.78
N VAL A 38 1.69 -7.36 -0.84
CA VAL A 38 1.03 -7.97 0.32
C VAL A 38 1.84 -9.18 0.74
N LYS A 39 2.33 -9.16 1.99
CA LYS A 39 3.08 -10.25 2.59
C LYS A 39 2.27 -10.92 3.68
N TYR A 40 2.05 -12.21 3.45
CA TYR A 40 1.45 -13.13 4.40
C TYR A 40 2.60 -13.85 5.12
N SER A 41 3.07 -13.26 6.22
CA SER A 41 4.04 -13.94 7.09
C SER A 41 3.31 -14.84 8.09
N ARG A 42 4.03 -15.73 8.80
CA ARG A 42 3.46 -16.71 9.77
C ARG A 42 2.67 -16.10 10.95
N GLY A 43 2.44 -14.79 10.95
CA GLY A 43 1.63 -14.03 11.90
C GLY A 43 0.62 -13.13 11.17
N ALA A 44 0.49 -11.87 11.63
CA ALA A 44 -0.44 -10.95 11.01
C ALA A 44 0.00 -10.56 9.57
N PRO A 45 -0.91 -10.61 8.59
CA PRO A 45 -0.66 -10.08 7.24
C PRO A 45 -0.25 -8.61 7.30
N PHE A 46 0.67 -8.23 6.42
CA PHE A 46 1.07 -6.85 6.22
C PHE A 46 1.17 -6.51 4.74
N ALA A 47 0.95 -5.26 4.40
CA ALA A 47 1.03 -4.76 3.05
C ALA A 47 1.87 -3.48 3.00
N PHE A 48 2.59 -3.32 1.89
CA PHE A 48 3.25 -2.09 1.50
C PHE A 48 2.54 -1.54 0.28
N LEU A 49 2.14 -0.29 0.34
CA LEU A 49 1.58 0.47 -0.78
C LEU A 49 2.54 1.59 -1.15
N GLU A 50 2.63 1.91 -2.43
CA GLU A 50 3.42 3.03 -2.94
C GLU A 50 2.54 3.88 -3.85
N PHE A 51 2.36 5.15 -3.52
CA PHE A 51 1.56 6.07 -4.31
C PHE A 51 2.38 6.73 -5.42
N GLU A 52 1.73 6.95 -6.56
CA GLU A 52 2.24 7.74 -7.66
C GLU A 52 2.21 9.23 -7.25
N ASP A 53 3.39 9.83 -7.03
CA ASP A 53 3.52 11.28 -6.79
C ASP A 53 3.16 12.00 -8.11
N SER A 54 1.90 12.43 -8.21
CA SER A 54 1.48 13.38 -9.25
C SER A 54 2.05 14.75 -8.91
N ARG A 55 3.18 15.08 -9.52
CA ARG A 55 3.72 16.44 -9.56
C ARG A 55 2.80 17.39 -10.32
#